data_AF-A0A956CXU7-F1
#
_entry.id   AF-A0A956CXU7-F1
#
_cell.length_a   1.000
_cell.length_b   1.000
_cell.length_c   1.000
_cell.angle_alpha   90.00
_cell.angle_beta   90.00
_cell.angle_gamma   90.00
#
_symmetry.space_group_name_H-M   'P 1'
#
loop_
_entity.id
_entity.type
_entity.pdbx_description
1 polymer ?
#
loop_
_entity_poly.entity_id
_entity_poly.type
_entity_poly.pdbx_seq_one_letter_code
_entity_poly.pdbx_strand_id
1 'polypeptide(L)'
;SLCVHPGGIKTNIARSARMRANPDGLDAKSAADQFEKIAQTTPEQAGKIIADAMEARKDRVLVGPDAYAIDAIQRTLPVGYGKVFRVLEKRMRGR
;
A
#
# COMPACT_ATOMS: atom_id res chain seq x y z
N SER A 1 -18.85 -9.59 -9.66
CA SER A 1 -17.53 -9.14 -10.12
C SER A 1 -16.70 -8.88 -8.87
N LEU A 2 -15.50 -9.46 -8.74
CA LEU A 2 -14.67 -9.30 -7.54
C LEU A 2 -13.94 -7.95 -7.57
N CYS A 3 -14.15 -7.10 -6.57
CA CYS A 3 -13.37 -5.87 -6.37
C CYS A 3 -12.14 -6.14 -5.49
N VAL A 4 -10.96 -5.80 -5.98
CA VAL A 4 -9.69 -6.03 -5.27
C VAL A 4 -9.14 -4.71 -4.76
N HIS A 5 -8.83 -4.65 -3.46
CA HIS A 5 -8.15 -3.53 -2.82
C HIS A 5 -6.78 -3.99 -2.33
N PRO A 6 -5.72 -3.82 -3.14
CA PRO A 6 -4.38 -4.23 -2.77
C PRO A 6 -3.70 -3.17 -1.90
N GLY A 7 -2.91 -3.64 -0.95
CA GLY A 7 -1.84 -2.89 -0.32
C GLY A 7 -0.57 -2.89 -1.17
N GLY A 8 0.57 -2.64 -0.53
CA GLY A 8 1.88 -2.68 -1.17
C GLY A 8 2.28 -4.11 -1.56
N ILE A 9 2.27 -4.39 -2.87
CA ILE A 9 2.74 -5.65 -3.45
C ILE A 9 4.19 -5.50 -3.94
N LYS A 10 5.07 -6.39 -3.50
CA LYS A 10 6.51 -6.42 -3.83
C LYS A 10 6.78 -6.82 -5.29
N THR A 11 6.40 -5.95 -6.23
CA THR A 11 6.64 -6.13 -7.67
C THR A 11 7.87 -5.34 -8.13
N ASN A 12 8.37 -5.63 -9.33
CA ASN A 12 9.47 -4.86 -9.94
C ASN A 12 9.03 -3.48 -10.48
N ILE A 13 7.75 -3.10 -10.32
CA ILE A 13 7.20 -1.85 -10.86
C ILE A 13 7.89 -0.65 -10.22
N ALA A 14 8.05 -0.63 -8.90
CA ALA A 14 8.67 0.51 -8.20
C ALA A 14 10.10 0.78 -8.68
N ARG A 15 10.89 -0.28 -8.93
CA ARG A 15 12.27 -0.16 -9.45
C ARG A 15 12.33 0.27 -10.91
N SER A 16 11.32 -0.11 -11.71
CA SER A 16 11.27 0.15 -13.15
C SER A 16 10.45 1.39 -13.50
N ALA A 17 9.88 2.06 -12.50
CA ALA A 17 8.99 3.19 -12.69
C ALA A 17 9.76 4.38 -13.29
N ARG A 18 9.20 4.95 -14.35
CA ARG A 18 9.71 6.19 -14.95
C ARG A 18 9.22 7.37 -14.11
N MET A 19 10.08 7.88 -13.23
CA MET A 19 9.80 9.07 -12.43
C MET A 19 10.07 10.33 -13.27
N ARG A 20 9.10 11.25 -13.33
CA ARG A 20 9.38 12.61 -13.82
C ARG A 20 10.22 13.32 -12.76
N ALA A 21 11.21 14.10 -13.20
CA ALA A 21 12.04 14.88 -12.29
C ALA A 21 11.14 15.77 -11.42
N ASN A 22 11.13 15.50 -10.12
CA ASN A 22 10.38 16.29 -9.17
C ASN A 22 11.26 17.49 -8.75
N PRO A 23 10.73 18.73 -8.71
CA PRO A 23 11.49 19.88 -8.23
C PRO A 23 12.04 19.69 -6.81
N ASP A 24 11.40 18.83 -6.01
CA ASP A 24 11.70 18.59 -4.60
C ASP A 24 12.72 17.45 -4.35
N GLY A 25 13.29 16.86 -5.40
CA GLY A 25 14.51 16.03 -5.29
C GLY A 25 14.35 14.63 -4.66
N LEU A 26 13.15 14.04 -4.63
CA LEU A 26 13.00 12.62 -4.24
C LEU A 26 13.77 11.72 -5.22
N ASP A 27 14.89 11.15 -4.79
CA ASP A 27 15.65 10.18 -5.55
C ASP A 27 14.77 8.94 -5.80
N ALA A 28 14.52 8.66 -7.08
CA ALA A 28 13.67 7.56 -7.54
C ALA A 28 14.14 6.20 -6.98
N LYS A 29 15.45 6.03 -6.82
CA LYS A 29 16.03 4.80 -6.26
C LYS A 29 15.71 4.68 -4.77
N SER A 30 15.91 5.75 -4.00
CA SER A 30 15.53 5.79 -2.58
C SER A 30 14.04 5.49 -2.34
N ALA A 31 13.16 5.97 -3.22
CA ALA A 31 11.72 5.71 -3.13
C ALA A 31 11.37 4.24 -3.41
N ALA A 32 12.02 3.63 -4.42
CA ALA A 32 11.84 2.21 -4.71
C ALA A 32 12.33 1.32 -3.55
N ASP A 33 13.50 1.63 -2.99
CA ASP A 33 14.06 0.90 -1.84
C ASP A 33 13.19 1.02 -0.59
N GLN A 34 12.60 2.21 -0.36
CA GLN A 34 11.65 2.42 0.73
C GLN A 34 10.35 1.64 0.51
N PHE A 35 9.82 1.67 -0.71
CA PHE A 35 8.62 0.91 -1.05
C PHE A 35 8.82 -0.58 -0.84
N GLU A 36 9.97 -1.12 -1.23
CA GLU A 36 10.28 -2.55 -1.07
C GLU A 36 10.36 -2.99 0.40
N LYS A 37 10.78 -2.09 1.30
CA LYS A 37 10.78 -2.33 2.75
C LYS A 37 9.38 -2.32 3.35
N ILE A 38 8.46 -1.53 2.77
CA ILE A 38 7.10 -1.32 3.31
C ILE A 38 6.10 -2.33 2.74
N ALA A 39 6.16 -2.58 1.44
CA ALA A 39 5.38 -3.62 0.79
C ALA A 39 5.73 -4.95 1.45
N GLN A 40 4.75 -5.69 1.99
CA GLN A 40 5.01 -6.96 2.67
C GLN A 40 4.54 -8.16 1.84
N THR A 41 3.50 -7.97 1.02
CA THR A 41 2.87 -9.04 0.25
C THR A 41 3.63 -9.30 -1.05
N THR A 42 3.95 -10.57 -1.34
CA THR A 42 4.57 -10.96 -2.62
C THR A 42 3.52 -11.07 -3.74
N PRO A 43 3.94 -11.01 -5.02
CA PRO A 43 3.03 -11.21 -6.15
C PRO A 43 2.31 -12.57 -6.10
N GLU A 44 2.99 -13.63 -5.68
CA GLU A 44 2.45 -14.99 -5.58
C GLU A 44 1.37 -15.07 -4.49
N GLN A 45 1.63 -14.45 -3.34
CA GLN A 45 0.64 -14.36 -2.25
C GLN A 45 -0.60 -13.57 -2.70
N ALA A 46 -0.39 -12.42 -3.37
CA ALA A 46 -1.48 -11.62 -3.89
C ALA A 46 -2.32 -12.40 -4.90
N GLY A 47 -1.68 -13.09 -5.86
CA GLY A 47 -2.33 -13.93 -6.84
C GLY A 47 -3.17 -15.04 -6.20
N LYS A 48 -2.61 -15.74 -5.20
CA LYS A 48 -3.34 -16.78 -4.48
C LYS A 48 -4.58 -16.22 -3.78
N ILE A 49 -4.44 -15.11 -3.04
CA ILE A 49 -5.57 -14.50 -2.32
C ILE A 49 -6.70 -14.10 -3.28
N ILE A 50 -6.35 -13.56 -4.45
CA ILE A 50 -7.33 -13.16 -5.47
C ILE A 50 -8.02 -14.39 -6.05
N ALA A 51 -7.27 -15.44 -6.42
CA ALA A 51 -7.84 -16.68 -6.95
C ALA A 51 -8.80 -17.34 -5.93
N ASP A 52 -8.37 -17.49 -4.69
CA ASP A 52 -9.20 -18.05 -3.61
C ASP A 52 -10.49 -17.22 -3.41
N ALA A 53 -10.41 -15.89 -3.52
CA ALA A 53 -11.57 -15.00 -3.40
C ALA A 53 -12.54 -15.12 -4.57
N MET A 54 -12.03 -15.35 -5.79
CA MET A 54 -12.83 -15.63 -6.98
C MET A 54 -13.57 -16.97 -6.84
N GLU A 55 -12.88 -18.03 -6.42
CA GLU A 55 -13.47 -19.35 -6.17
C GLU A 55 -14.57 -19.27 -5.11
N ALA A 56 -14.33 -18.52 -4.03
CA ALA A 56 -15.28 -18.27 -2.97
C ALA A 56 -16.40 -17.28 -3.35
N ARG A 57 -16.45 -16.80 -4.60
CA ARG A 57 -17.44 -15.83 -5.12
C ARG A 57 -17.60 -14.59 -4.24
N LYS A 58 -16.50 -14.07 -3.70
CA LYS A 58 -16.53 -12.84 -2.92
C LYS A 58 -16.79 -11.64 -3.82
N ASP A 59 -17.52 -10.66 -3.31
CA ASP A 59 -17.70 -9.37 -4.00
C ASP A 59 -16.51 -8.43 -3.81
N ARG A 60 -15.76 -8.60 -2.71
CA ARG A 60 -14.62 -7.77 -2.35
C ARG A 60 -13.51 -8.55 -1.65
N VAL A 61 -12.25 -8.20 -1.91
CA VAL A 61 -11.10 -8.70 -1.17
C VAL A 61 -10.06 -7.59 -0.88
N LEU A 62 -9.49 -7.61 0.33
CA LEU A 62 -8.33 -6.81 0.71
C LEU A 62 -7.09 -7.70 0.65
N VAL A 63 -6.03 -7.22 -0.01
CA VAL A 63 -4.81 -8.00 -0.23
C VAL A 63 -3.64 -7.31 0.48
N GLY A 64 -3.13 -7.95 1.54
CA GLY A 64 -2.03 -7.44 2.36
C GLY A 64 -2.47 -6.80 3.68
N PRO A 65 -1.65 -6.87 4.73
CA PRO A 65 -2.03 -6.40 6.08
C PRO A 65 -2.23 -4.88 6.16
N ASP A 66 -1.46 -4.14 5.37
CA ASP A 66 -1.59 -2.69 5.22
C ASP A 66 -2.94 -2.29 4.61
N ALA A 67 -3.46 -3.06 3.65
CA ALA A 67 -4.79 -2.82 3.08
C ALA A 67 -5.89 -2.91 4.16
N TYR A 68 -5.80 -3.88 5.07
CA TYR A 68 -6.73 -3.99 6.21
C TYR A 68 -6.55 -2.83 7.20
N ALA A 69 -5.31 -2.42 7.50
CA ALA A 69 -5.06 -1.31 8.40
C ALA A 69 -5.64 0.01 7.86
N ILE A 70 -5.41 0.29 6.57
CA ILE A 70 -5.93 1.49 5.90
C ILE A 70 -7.46 1.46 5.85
N ASP A 71 -8.05 0.32 5.48
CA ASP A 71 -9.52 0.13 5.47
C ASP A 71 -10.14 0.38 6.86
N ALA A 72 -9.51 -0.12 7.93
CA ALA A 72 -9.95 0.11 9.30
C ALA A 72 -9.84 1.58 9.72
N ILE A 73 -8.73 2.26 9.38
CA ILE A 73 -8.54 3.68 9.69
C ILE A 73 -9.60 4.52 8.95
N GLN A 74 -9.84 4.24 7.67
CA GLN A 74 -10.85 4.96 6.88
C GLN A 74 -12.25 4.80 7.45
N ARG A 75 -12.60 3.60 7.94
CA ARG A 75 -13.91 3.34 8.54
C ARG A 75 -14.10 3.97 9.92
N THR A 76 -13.04 4.01 10.72
CA THR A 76 -13.12 4.52 12.11
C THR A 76 -12.90 6.02 12.20
N LEU A 77 -12.10 6.59 11.30
CA LEU A 77 -11.70 8.01 11.31
C LEU A 77 -11.86 8.64 9.91
N PRO A 78 -13.05 8.61 9.30
CA PRO A 78 -13.27 9.03 7.91
C PRO A 78 -12.87 10.49 7.62
N VAL A 79 -13.07 11.39 8.58
CA VAL A 79 -12.65 12.82 8.52
C VAL A 79 -11.36 13.10 9.29
N GLY A 80 -10.86 12.13 10.05
CA GLY A 80 -9.75 12.29 11.01
C GLY A 80 -8.41 11.71 10.54
N TYR A 81 -8.39 10.86 9.51
CA TYR A 81 -7.17 10.16 9.08
C TYR A 81 -6.04 11.13 8.74
N GLY A 82 -6.33 12.29 8.13
CA GLY A 82 -5.32 13.32 7.84
C GLY A 82 -4.63 13.88 9.09
N LYS A 83 -5.34 13.99 10.22
CA LYS A 83 -4.75 14.39 11.51
C LYS A 83 -3.86 13.27 12.08
N VAL A 84 -4.30 12.01 11.95
CA VAL A 84 -3.52 10.84 12.39
C VAL A 84 -2.21 10.74 11.61
N PHE A 85 -2.27 10.82 10.27
CA PHE A 85 -1.09 10.80 9.41
C PHE A 85 -0.14 11.94 9.74
N ARG A 86 -0.65 13.17 9.96
CA ARG A 86 0.19 14.32 10.35
C ARG A 86 0.90 14.12 11.69
N VAL A 87 0.24 13.53 12.69
CA VAL A 87 0.87 13.21 13.98
C VAL A 87 1.93 12.12 13.80
N LEU A 88 1.62 11.09 13.02
CA LEU A 88 2.56 9.99 12.74
C LEU A 88 3.81 10.49 12.02
N GLU A 89 3.64 11.31 10.99
CA GLU A 89 4.72 11.94 10.23
C GLU A 89 5.60 12.80 11.14
N LYS A 90 4.99 13.64 12.01
CA LYS A 90 5.72 14.47 12.96
C LYS A 90 6.52 13.64 13.98
N ARG A 91 6.01 12.45 14.36
CA ARG A 91 6.67 11.53 15.29
C ARG A 91 7.82 10.75 14.64
N MET A 92 7.71 10.45 13.34
CA MET A 92 8.78 9.81 12.57
C MET A 92 9.90 10.78 12.19
N ARG A 93 9.56 12.06 11.94
CA ARG A 93 10.52 13.12 11.58
C ARG A 93 11.28 13.70 12.79
N GLY A 94 10.84 13.39 14.01
CA GLY A 94 11.50 13.74 15.27
C GLY A 94 12.40 12.64 15.86
N ARG A 95 12.69 11.59 15.09
CA ARG A 95 13.66 10.53 15.42
C ARG A 95 14.81 10.54 14.43
#